data_AF-A0A8S4G1L3-F1
#
_entry.id   AF-A0A8S4G1L3-F1
#
_cell.length_a   1.000
_cell.length_b   1.000
_cell.length_c   1.000
_cell.angle_alpha   90.00
_cell.angle_beta   90.00
_cell.angle_gamma   90.00
#
_symmetry.space_group_name_H-M   'P 1'
#
loop_
_entity.id
_entity.type
_entity.pdbx_description
1 polymer ?
#
loop_
_entity_poly.entity_id
_entity_poly.type
_entity_poly.pdbx_seq_one_letter_code
_entity_poly.pdbx_strand_id
1 'polypeptide(L)'
;MVQLKPLGDYYLSLSSESGAEALPAVFTKVHNDSSERFLDDLVRYRTDVYKILSDEDFEKYYASLAEEANTKGLPPVLTKIREESSNRFLHNLKNYRQDIYKIIDDDTYEVISNGKREILC
;
A
#
# COMPACT_ATOMS: atom_id res chain seq x y z
N MET A 1 27.55 2.67 18.74
CA MET A 1 26.73 3.55 17.89
C MET A 1 25.37 2.89 17.76
N VAL A 2 24.31 3.45 18.34
CA VAL A 2 22.97 2.82 18.30
C VAL A 2 22.39 3.07 16.93
N GLN A 3 22.20 2.01 16.14
CA GLN A 3 21.57 2.10 14.84
C GLN A 3 20.06 2.23 15.05
N LEU A 4 19.51 3.42 14.80
CA LEU A 4 18.07 3.64 14.84
C LEU A 4 17.44 2.81 13.72
N LYS A 5 16.56 1.89 14.09
CA LYS A 5 15.73 1.16 13.13
C LYS A 5 14.73 2.14 12.49
N PRO A 6 14.42 2.01 11.19
CA PRO A 6 13.25 2.66 10.61
C PRO A 6 12.02 2.44 11.50
N LEU A 7 11.15 3.46 11.61
CA LEU A 7 10.05 3.45 12.58
C LEU A 7 9.14 2.20 12.45
N GLY A 8 8.93 1.71 11.22
CA GLY A 8 8.19 0.47 10.97
C GLY A 8 8.85 -0.76 11.60
N ASP A 9 10.17 -0.92 11.41
CA ASP A 9 10.95 -2.04 11.97
C ASP A 9 10.99 -2.01 13.50
N TYR A 10 10.96 -0.81 14.08
CA TYR A 10 10.86 -0.64 15.53
C TYR A 10 9.53 -1.17 16.08
N TYR A 11 8.40 -0.73 15.52
CA TYR A 11 7.08 -1.20 15.96
C TYR A 11 6.87 -2.70 15.70
N LEU A 12 7.36 -3.22 14.58
CA LEU A 12 7.35 -4.67 14.32
C LEU A 12 8.11 -5.46 15.39
N SER A 13 9.27 -4.95 15.84
CA SER A 13 10.02 -5.63 16.90
C SER A 13 9.31 -5.60 18.26
N LEU A 14 8.61 -4.52 18.59
CA LEU A 14 7.80 -4.43 19.82
C LEU A 14 6.61 -5.40 19.80
N SER A 15 5.89 -5.49 18.68
CA SER A 15 4.80 -6.46 18.53
C SER A 15 5.32 -7.89 18.67
N SER A 16 6.46 -8.21 18.04
CA SER A 16 7.10 -9.53 18.18
C SER A 16 7.52 -9.85 19.61
N GLU A 17 8.04 -8.89 20.37
CA GLU A 17 8.47 -9.10 21.76
C GLU A 17 7.30 -9.24 22.73
N SER A 18 6.23 -8.46 22.50
CA SER A 18 5.04 -8.46 23.36
C SER A 18 4.02 -9.55 23.02
N GLY A 19 4.12 -10.17 21.84
CA GLY A 19 3.09 -11.07 21.31
C GLY A 19 1.81 -10.35 20.87
N ALA A 20 1.83 -9.02 20.81
CA ALA A 20 0.70 -8.23 20.32
C ALA A 20 0.62 -8.27 18.78
N GLU A 21 -0.57 -8.00 18.26
CA GLU A 21 -0.75 -7.82 16.81
C GLU A 21 0.14 -6.68 16.29
N ALA A 22 0.70 -6.88 15.10
CA ALA A 22 1.48 -5.85 14.43
C ALA A 22 0.58 -4.71 13.98
N LEU A 23 1.03 -3.46 14.18
CA LEU A 23 0.35 -2.32 13.59
C LEU A 23 0.33 -2.46 12.06
N PRO A 24 -0.83 -2.24 11.40
CA PRO A 24 -0.88 -2.13 9.97
C PRO A 24 0.16 -1.15 9.43
N ALA A 25 0.92 -1.56 8.40
CA ALA A 25 2.01 -0.76 7.84
C ALA A 25 1.58 0.64 7.36
N VAL A 26 0.29 0.82 7.04
CA VAL A 26 -0.29 2.11 6.66
C VAL A 26 -0.18 3.15 7.77
N PHE A 27 -0.22 2.78 9.05
CA PHE A 27 -0.09 3.73 10.15
C PHE A 27 1.29 4.37 10.22
N THR A 28 2.35 3.61 9.96
CA THR A 28 3.70 4.17 9.86
C THR A 28 3.81 5.13 8.68
N LYS A 29 3.16 4.83 7.55
CA LYS A 29 3.13 5.74 6.39
C LYS A 29 2.41 7.06 6.71
N VAL A 30 1.22 6.99 7.32
CA VAL A 30 0.46 8.17 7.75
C VAL A 30 1.26 9.00 8.76
N HIS A 31 1.93 8.35 9.71
CA HIS A 31 2.78 9.04 10.68
C HIS A 31 3.93 9.79 10.00
N ASN A 32 4.61 9.15 9.05
CA ASN A 32 5.74 9.77 8.34
C ASN A 32 5.28 10.94 7.49
N ASP A 33 4.24 10.77 6.68
CA ASP A 33 3.68 11.83 5.85
C ASP A 33 3.20 13.02 6.71
N SER A 34 2.45 12.75 7.79
CA SER A 34 2.02 13.79 8.72
C SER A 34 3.19 14.52 9.40
N SER A 35 4.30 13.82 9.67
CA SER A 35 5.51 14.42 10.23
C SER A 35 6.22 15.31 9.22
N GLU A 36 6.28 14.91 7.94
CA GLU A 36 6.79 15.76 6.86
C GLU A 36 5.91 17.01 6.69
N ARG A 37 4.59 16.84 6.67
CA ARG A 37 3.62 17.95 6.62
C ARG A 37 3.74 18.90 7.80
N PHE A 38 4.01 18.39 9.01
CA PHE A 38 4.29 19.19 10.19
C PHE A 38 5.55 20.06 10.03
N LEU A 39 6.60 19.49 9.43
CA LEU A 39 7.85 20.22 9.17
C LEU A 39 7.67 21.28 8.08
N ASP A 40 6.87 20.98 7.05
CA ASP A 40 6.65 21.86 5.90
C ASP A 40 5.65 22.99 6.19
N ASP A 41 4.54 22.68 6.87
CA ASP A 41 3.46 23.63 7.17
C ASP A 41 2.88 23.38 8.56
N LEU A 42 3.61 23.83 9.59
CA LEU A 42 3.22 23.73 10.99
C LEU A 42 1.82 24.34 11.29
N VAL A 43 1.38 25.32 10.51
CA VAL A 43 0.11 26.00 10.77
C VAL A 43 -1.06 25.18 10.24
N ARG A 44 -0.91 24.57 9.06
CA ARG A 44 -2.01 23.89 8.38
C ARG A 44 -1.97 22.37 8.48
N TYR A 45 -0.87 21.73 8.86
CA TYR A 45 -0.79 20.26 8.91
C TYR A 45 -1.90 19.62 9.77
N ARG A 46 -2.38 20.31 10.81
CA ARG A 46 -3.50 19.84 11.66
C ARG A 46 -4.84 19.78 10.95
N THR A 47 -4.95 20.41 9.78
CA THR A 47 -6.15 20.40 8.94
C THR A 47 -6.13 19.29 7.90
N ASP A 48 -5.00 18.59 7.73
CA ASP A 48 -4.91 17.44 6.85
C ASP A 48 -5.73 16.28 7.45
N VAL A 49 -6.60 15.68 6.64
CA VAL A 49 -7.47 14.57 7.05
C VAL A 49 -7.09 13.33 6.24
N TYR A 50 -6.66 12.29 6.95
CA TYR A 50 -6.32 11.00 6.36
C TYR A 50 -7.52 10.06 6.42
N LYS A 51 -7.86 9.45 5.29
CA LYS A 51 -8.79 8.33 5.23
C LYS A 51 -8.03 7.08 4.81
N ILE A 52 -8.03 6.08 5.68
CA ILE A 52 -7.55 4.73 5.31
C ILE A 52 -8.68 4.08 4.52
N LEU A 53 -8.40 3.70 3.28
CA LEU A 53 -9.35 3.01 2.43
C LEU A 53 -9.13 1.50 2.59
N SER A 54 -10.21 0.79 2.91
CA SER A 54 -10.30 -0.65 2.64
C SER A 54 -10.29 -0.89 1.13
N ASP A 55 -10.11 -2.13 0.70
CA ASP A 55 -10.14 -2.44 -0.73
C ASP A 55 -11.53 -2.19 -1.34
N GLU A 56 -12.61 -2.49 -0.60
CA GLU A 56 -13.99 -2.14 -1.03
C GLU A 56 -14.20 -0.63 -1.13
N ASP A 57 -13.67 0.14 -0.16
CA ASP A 57 -13.77 1.60 -0.19
C ASP A 57 -12.91 2.22 -1.30
N PHE A 58 -11.79 1.58 -1.65
CA PHE A 58 -10.93 1.99 -2.74
C PHE A 58 -11.69 1.94 -4.06
N GLU A 59 -12.34 0.82 -4.37
CA GLU A 59 -13.12 0.69 -5.61
C GLU A 59 -14.25 1.72 -5.69
N LYS A 60 -15.03 1.88 -4.61
CA LYS A 60 -16.13 2.86 -4.55
C LYS A 60 -15.63 4.29 -4.74
N TYR A 61 -14.53 4.64 -4.12
CA TYR A 61 -13.96 5.97 -4.21
C TYR A 61 -13.51 6.29 -5.64
N TYR A 62 -12.74 5.40 -6.27
CA TYR A 62 -12.29 5.61 -7.65
C TYR A 62 -13.44 5.55 -8.66
N ALA A 63 -14.48 4.76 -8.43
CA ALA A 63 -15.70 4.80 -9.22
C ALA A 63 -16.39 6.17 -9.14
N SER A 64 -16.53 6.75 -7.94
CA SER A 64 -17.12 8.09 -7.78
C SER A 64 -16.32 9.19 -8.46
N LEU A 65 -14.98 9.12 -8.41
CA LEU A 65 -14.11 10.06 -9.11
C LEU A 65 -14.25 9.95 -10.63
N ALA A 66 -14.37 8.73 -11.15
CA ALA A 66 -14.56 8.50 -12.57
C ALA A 66 -15.91 9.05 -13.06
N GLU A 67 -16.97 8.88 -12.26
CA GLU A 67 -18.30 9.44 -12.50
C GLU A 67 -18.26 10.98 -12.51
N GLU A 68 -17.67 11.59 -11.48
CA GLU A 68 -17.53 13.04 -11.35
C GLU A 68 -16.75 13.65 -12.53
N ALA A 69 -15.69 12.97 -12.98
CA ALA A 69 -14.86 13.41 -14.10
C ALA A 69 -15.44 13.05 -15.48
N ASN A 70 -16.55 12.30 -15.56
CA ASN A 70 -17.08 11.72 -16.79
C ASN A 70 -16.02 10.93 -17.59
N THR A 71 -15.32 10.02 -16.91
CA THR A 71 -14.26 9.18 -17.47
C THR A 71 -14.54 7.68 -17.28
N LYS A 72 -13.79 6.82 -17.98
CA LYS A 72 -13.86 5.37 -17.73
C LYS A 72 -13.29 5.08 -16.33
N GLY A 73 -13.99 4.28 -15.55
CA GLY A 73 -13.50 3.76 -14.28
C GLY A 73 -12.24 2.89 -14.43
N LEU A 74 -11.53 2.70 -13.33
CA LEU A 74 -10.36 1.82 -13.30
C LEU A 74 -10.79 0.37 -13.60
N PRO A 75 -10.08 -0.36 -14.48
CA PRO A 75 -10.34 -1.77 -14.67
C PRO A 75 -9.97 -2.56 -13.39
N PRO A 76 -10.77 -3.57 -12.99
CA PRO A 76 -10.56 -4.36 -11.78
C PRO A 76 -9.14 -4.92 -11.61
N VAL A 77 -8.48 -5.29 -12.71
CA VAL A 77 -7.10 -5.80 -12.72
C VAL A 77 -6.10 -4.89 -11.98
N LEU A 78 -6.32 -3.57 -11.95
CA LEU A 78 -5.43 -2.64 -11.25
C LEU A 78 -5.52 -2.79 -9.72
N THR A 79 -6.73 -2.97 -9.19
CA THR A 79 -6.94 -3.21 -7.75
C THR A 79 -6.32 -4.55 -7.35
N LYS A 80 -6.53 -5.60 -8.16
CA LYS A 80 -5.95 -6.94 -7.92
C LYS A 80 -4.42 -6.93 -7.92
N ILE A 81 -3.80 -6.24 -8.89
CA ILE A 81 -2.34 -6.09 -8.93
C ILE A 81 -1.83 -5.31 -7.69
N ARG A 82 -2.53 -4.24 -7.28
CA ARG A 82 -2.18 -3.46 -6.08
C ARG A 82 -2.19 -4.34 -4.82
N GLU A 83 -3.22 -5.16 -4.65
CA GLU A 83 -3.36 -6.07 -3.52
C GLU A 83 -2.24 -7.13 -3.51
N GLU A 84 -2.04 -7.81 -4.63
CA GLU A 84 -1.01 -8.84 -4.76
C GLU A 84 0.39 -8.27 -4.52
N SER A 85 0.68 -7.08 -5.06
CA SER A 85 1.93 -6.35 -4.82
C SER A 85 2.10 -5.99 -3.34
N SER A 86 1.02 -5.58 -2.67
CA SER A 86 1.03 -5.27 -1.23
C SER A 86 1.30 -6.52 -0.39
N ASN A 87 0.69 -7.65 -0.73
CA ASN A 87 0.95 -8.94 -0.08
C ASN A 87 2.42 -9.36 -0.25
N ARG A 88 2.98 -9.26 -1.46
CA ARG A 88 4.40 -9.58 -1.71
C ARG A 88 5.36 -8.66 -1.00
N PHE A 89 5.03 -7.37 -0.90
CA PHE A 89 5.80 -6.42 -0.09
C PHE A 89 5.90 -6.87 1.37
N LEU A 90 4.78 -7.30 1.95
CA LEU A 90 4.75 -7.78 3.35
C LEU A 90 5.53 -9.08 3.54
N HIS A 91 5.46 -10.01 2.58
CA HIS A 91 6.13 -11.31 2.69
C HIS A 91 7.61 -11.30 2.30
N ASN A 92 8.03 -10.41 1.40
CA ASN A 92 9.39 -10.37 0.86
C ASN A 92 9.83 -8.93 0.55
N LEU A 93 9.88 -8.10 1.59
CA LEU A 93 10.28 -6.69 1.51
C LEU A 93 11.56 -6.44 0.70
N LYS A 94 12.54 -7.35 0.77
CA LYS A 94 13.83 -7.18 0.10
C LYS A 94 13.74 -7.35 -1.42
N ASN A 95 12.93 -8.29 -1.90
CA ASN A 95 12.95 -8.68 -3.32
C ASN A 95 11.61 -8.51 -4.04
N TYR A 96 10.52 -8.08 -3.38
CA TYR A 96 9.19 -7.95 -4.00
C TYR A 96 9.20 -7.09 -5.27
N ARG A 97 10.12 -6.13 -5.39
CA ARG A 97 10.29 -5.28 -6.58
C ARG A 97 10.82 -6.01 -7.82
N GLN A 98 11.25 -7.26 -7.66
CA GLN A 98 11.71 -8.10 -8.77
C GLN A 98 10.55 -8.80 -9.49
N ASP A 99 9.35 -8.79 -8.89
CA ASP A 99 8.16 -9.34 -9.51
C ASP A 99 7.71 -8.47 -10.70
N ILE A 100 7.42 -9.10 -11.83
CA ILE A 100 6.95 -8.43 -13.05
C ILE A 100 5.48 -8.77 -13.25
N TYR A 101 4.64 -7.75 -13.43
CA TYR A 101 3.22 -7.89 -13.69
C TYR A 101 2.93 -7.52 -15.14
N LYS A 102 2.15 -8.34 -15.85
CA LYS A 102 1.67 -8.03 -17.18
C LYS A 102 0.16 -8.24 -17.25
N ILE A 103 -0.55 -7.17 -17.55
CA ILE A 103 -2.00 -7.17 -17.73
C ILE A 103 -2.35 -7.94 -19.01
N ILE A 104 -3.32 -8.83 -18.92
CA ILE A 104 -3.86 -9.61 -20.04
C ILE A 104 -5.15 -8.98 -20.54
N ASP A 105 -6.06 -8.65 -19.63
CA ASP A 105 -7.34 -7.98 -19.89
C ASP A 105 -7.81 -7.15 -18.68
N ASP A 106 -9.06 -6.65 -18.70
CA ASP A 106 -9.61 -5.79 -17.64
C ASP A 106 -9.72 -6.51 -16.28
N ASP A 107 -9.58 -7.85 -16.22
CA ASP A 107 -9.76 -8.65 -15.01
C ASP A 107 -8.59 -9.62 -14.68
N THR A 108 -7.69 -9.86 -15.64
CA THR A 108 -6.66 -10.91 -15.58
C THR A 108 -5.25 -10.37 -15.80
N TYR A 109 -4.26 -10.90 -15.08
CA TYR A 109 -2.85 -10.56 -15.23
C TYR A 109 -1.92 -11.78 -15.03
N GLU A 110 -0.71 -11.72 -15.57
CA GLU A 110 0.37 -12.66 -15.23
C GLU A 110 1.39 -12.01 -14.29
N VAL A 111 1.88 -12.80 -13.32
CA VAL A 111 3.01 -12.45 -12.45
C VAL A 111 4.20 -13.33 -12.78
N ILE A 112 5.36 -12.72 -12.94
CA ILE A 112 6.64 -13.40 -13.13
C ILE A 112 7.52 -13.14 -11.91
N SER A 113 7.75 -14.19 -11.12
CA SER A 113 8.50 -14.14 -9.86
C SER A 113 9.57 -15.22 -9.83
N ASN A 114 10.83 -14.84 -9.66
CA ASN A 114 11.96 -15.78 -9.65
C ASN A 114 11.96 -16.74 -10.86
N GLY A 115 11.57 -16.24 -12.04
CA GLY A 115 11.47 -17.01 -13.28
C GLY A 115 10.23 -17.90 -13.41
N LYS A 116 9.37 -17.98 -12.38
CA LYS A 116 8.09 -18.68 -12.45
C LYS A 116 6.99 -17.74 -12.92
N ARG A 117 6.09 -18.24 -13.77
CA ARG A 117 4.94 -17.50 -14.30
C ARG A 117 3.66 -18.06 -13.70
N GLU A 118 2.78 -17.17 -13.28
CA GLU A 118 1.47 -17.50 -12.72
C GLU A 118 0.43 -16.54 -13.32
N ILE A 119 -0.73 -17.06 -13.73
CA ILE A 119 -1.84 -16.25 -14.22
C ILE A 119 -2.86 -16.13 -13.09
N LEU A 120 -3.23 -14.89 -12.77
CA LEU A 120 -4.13 -14.55 -11.68
C LEU A 120 -5.33 -13.77 -12.23
N CYS A 121 -6.49 -14.05 -11.67
CA CYS A 121 -7.77 -13.40 -11.90
C CYS A 121 -8.41 -13.07 -10.56
#